data_AF-A0A6F9AHE4-F1
#
_entry.id   AF-A0A6F9AHE4-F1
#
_cell.length_a   1.000
_cell.length_b   1.000
_cell.length_c   1.000
_cell.angle_alpha   90.00
_cell.angle_beta   90.00
_cell.angle_gamma   90.00
#
_symmetry.space_group_name_H-M   'P 1'
#
loop_
_entity.id
_entity.type
_entity.pdbx_description
1 polymer ?
#
loop_
_entity_poly.entity_id
_entity_poly.type
_entity_poly.pdbx_seq_one_letter_code
_entity_poly.pdbx_strand_id
1 'polypeptide(L)'
;MKAKVTAEEAPEKDRADQAAKDAGGYTAQQMVQRATQGQEELTTDTVRQLQEAAGAYEQNVWSRQGARQDHHGIWRSHTGKTVGPAKLLRSILREEHEKAHGGWKSVTKSVEKAWWHPHMLDMSRETSESCEVCKQYNNK
;
A
#
# COMPACT_ATOMS: atom_id res chain seq x y z
N MET A 1 50.76 41.37 32.17
CA MET A 1 49.64 40.71 32.89
C MET A 1 48.47 40.58 31.93
N LYS A 2 47.82 39.41 31.95
CA LYS A 2 46.91 38.88 30.91
C LYS A 2 45.52 39.56 30.88
N ALA A 3 45.02 39.85 29.68
CA ALA A 3 43.61 39.92 29.24
C ALA A 3 43.64 40.15 27.71
N LYS A 4 42.74 39.68 26.84
CA LYS A 4 41.45 38.99 26.90
C LYS A 4 41.18 38.48 25.47
N VAL A 5 40.56 37.30 25.37
CA VAL A 5 39.53 36.82 24.42
C VAL A 5 39.36 37.58 23.08
N THR A 6 39.35 36.84 21.96
CA THR A 6 38.21 36.67 21.02
C THR A 6 38.70 35.89 19.81
N ALA A 7 38.20 34.68 19.57
CA ALA A 7 36.93 34.35 18.92
C ALA A 7 37.28 33.77 17.55
N GLU A 8 37.27 32.45 17.51
CA GLU A 8 37.38 31.61 16.33
C GLU A 8 36.32 32.04 15.30
N GLU A 9 36.78 32.57 14.17
CA GLU A 9 35.93 33.03 13.08
C GLU A 9 35.33 31.82 12.37
N ALA A 10 34.05 31.52 12.64
CA ALA A 10 33.28 30.57 11.85
C ALA A 10 33.12 31.10 10.40
N PRO A 11 33.25 30.25 9.37
CA PRO A 11 33.36 30.69 7.98
C PRO A 11 32.09 31.44 7.52
N GLU A 12 32.31 32.59 6.89
CA GLU A 12 31.32 33.59 6.45
C GLU A 12 30.10 33.01 5.70
N LYS A 13 30.28 31.88 5.00
CA LYS A 13 29.22 31.17 4.28
C LYS A 13 28.09 30.70 5.20
N ASP A 14 28.40 30.26 6.41
CA ASP A 14 27.40 29.76 7.35
C ASP A 14 26.58 30.91 7.94
N ARG A 15 27.17 32.11 8.05
CA ARG A 15 26.47 33.32 8.52
C ARG A 15 25.53 33.87 7.46
N ALA A 16 25.92 33.85 6.18
CA ALA A 16 25.07 34.26 5.07
C ALA A 16 23.86 33.32 4.89
N ASP A 17 24.09 32.01 4.99
CA ASP A 17 23.03 30.99 4.87
C ASP A 17 22.03 31.07 6.03
N GLN A 18 22.51 31.36 7.25
CA GLN A 18 21.67 31.57 8.42
C GLN A 18 20.84 32.87 8.31
N ALA A 19 21.46 33.98 7.88
CA ALA A 19 20.77 35.26 7.70
C ALA A 19 19.65 35.18 6.63
N ALA A 20 19.85 34.38 5.57
CA ALA A 20 18.83 34.15 4.56
C ALA A 20 17.62 33.35 5.10
N LYS A 21 17.86 32.35 5.96
CA LYS A 21 16.80 31.55 6.60
C LYS A 21 15.96 32.40 7.56
N ASP A 22 16.60 33.26 8.32
CA ASP A 22 15.93 34.14 9.29
C ASP A 22 15.11 35.24 8.59
N ALA A 23 15.63 35.85 7.52
CA ALA A 23 14.91 36.85 6.73
C ALA A 23 13.73 36.25 5.92
N GLY A 24 13.83 34.97 5.54
CA GLY A 24 12.78 34.23 4.83
C GLY A 24 11.65 33.72 5.73
N GLY A 25 11.70 33.97 7.04
CA GLY A 25 10.70 33.48 7.99
C GLY A 25 10.71 31.96 8.13
N TYR A 26 11.84 31.31 7.85
CA TYR A 26 11.95 29.85 7.90
C TYR A 26 11.79 29.37 9.34
N THR A 27 10.59 28.93 9.68
CA THR A 27 10.37 28.12 10.88
C THR A 27 10.69 26.69 10.48
N ALA A 28 11.60 26.03 11.20
CA ALA A 28 11.88 24.62 10.97
C ALA A 28 10.59 23.81 11.22
N GLN A 29 9.81 23.60 10.17
CA GLN A 29 8.65 22.73 10.22
C GLN A 29 9.19 21.35 10.53
N GLN A 30 8.79 20.80 11.67
CA GLN A 30 9.01 19.38 11.93
C GLN A 30 8.44 18.63 10.73
N MET A 31 9.30 17.96 9.98
CA MET A 31 8.84 17.01 8.99
C MET A 31 8.13 15.90 9.76
N VAL A 32 6.80 16.01 9.84
CA VAL A 32 5.97 14.92 10.33
C VAL A 32 6.12 13.83 9.29
N GLN A 33 7.08 12.93 9.50
CA GLN A 33 7.08 11.65 8.82
C GLN A 33 5.74 11.02 9.18
N ARG A 34 4.84 10.97 8.20
CA ARG A 34 3.63 10.16 8.31
C ARG A 34 4.15 8.76 8.55
N ALA A 35 4.05 8.29 9.80
CA ALA A 35 4.33 6.92 10.12
C ALA A 35 3.54 6.09 9.10
N THR A 36 4.24 5.35 8.25
CA THR A 36 3.61 4.26 7.50
C THR A 36 2.88 3.46 8.55
N GLN A 37 1.55 3.57 8.57
CA GLN A 37 0.72 2.77 9.47
C GLN A 37 1.22 1.35 9.27
N GLY A 38 1.83 0.78 10.31
CA GLY A 38 2.32 -0.58 10.26
C GLY A 38 1.17 -1.42 9.75
N GLN A 39 1.40 -2.17 8.67
CA GLN A 39 0.40 -3.13 8.23
C GLN A 39 0.19 -4.06 9.42
N GLU A 40 -0.91 -3.90 10.15
CA GLU A 40 -1.31 -4.87 11.16
C GLU A 40 -1.34 -6.22 10.43
N GLU A 41 -0.47 -7.14 10.84
CA GLU A 41 -0.51 -8.48 10.29
C GLU A 41 -1.90 -9.04 10.55
N LEU A 42 -2.60 -9.38 9.47
CA LEU A 42 -3.92 -9.99 9.57
C LEU A 42 -3.77 -11.30 10.33
N THR A 43 -4.39 -11.35 11.52
CA THR A 43 -4.40 -12.56 12.32
C THR A 43 -5.17 -13.66 11.59
N THR A 44 -4.79 -14.92 11.83
CA THR A 44 -5.46 -16.11 11.30
C THR A 44 -6.98 -16.07 11.51
N ASP A 45 -7.43 -15.65 12.70
CA ASP A 45 -8.86 -15.52 13.01
C ASP A 45 -9.56 -14.47 12.14
N THR A 46 -8.90 -13.34 11.88
CA THR A 46 -9.44 -12.28 11.01
C THR A 46 -9.59 -12.79 9.58
N VAL A 47 -8.60 -13.51 9.07
CA VAL A 47 -8.66 -14.13 7.74
C VAL A 47 -9.82 -15.13 7.66
N ARG A 48 -10.01 -15.97 8.69
CA ARG A 48 -11.12 -16.91 8.74
C ARG A 48 -12.46 -16.19 8.71
N GLN A 49 -12.67 -15.18 9.55
CA GLN A 49 -13.91 -14.40 9.57
C GLN A 49 -14.21 -13.74 8.23
N LEU A 50 -13.19 -13.19 7.56
CA LEU A 50 -13.32 -12.62 6.22
C LEU A 50 -13.78 -13.68 5.21
N GLN A 51 -13.17 -14.86 5.24
CA GLN A 51 -13.50 -15.97 4.33
C GLN A 51 -14.90 -16.54 4.59
N GLU A 52 -15.33 -16.61 5.84
CA GLU A 52 -16.68 -17.01 6.23
C GLU A 52 -17.74 -16.03 5.69
N ALA A 53 -17.44 -14.74 5.69
CA ALA A 53 -18.33 -13.69 5.19
C ALA A 53 -18.56 -13.72 3.66
N ALA A 54 -17.73 -14.43 2.89
CA ALA A 54 -17.89 -14.60 1.44
C ALA A 54 -19.12 -15.45 1.06
N GLY A 55 -19.64 -16.23 2.01
CA GLY A 55 -20.79 -17.10 1.80
C GLY A 55 -20.49 -18.36 0.98
N ALA A 56 -21.43 -19.32 1.02
CA ALA A 56 -21.22 -20.66 0.47
C ALA A 56 -21.03 -20.69 -1.06
N TYR A 57 -21.69 -19.78 -1.79
CA TYR A 57 -21.57 -19.72 -3.25
C TYR A 57 -20.13 -19.37 -3.68
N GLU A 58 -19.56 -18.31 -3.08
CA GLU A 58 -18.21 -17.86 -3.40
C GLU A 58 -17.16 -18.91 -3.00
N GLN A 59 -17.32 -19.51 -1.82
CA GLN A 59 -16.47 -20.62 -1.37
C GLN A 59 -16.55 -21.84 -2.30
N ASN A 60 -17.74 -22.14 -2.85
CA ASN A 60 -17.89 -23.21 -3.84
C ASN A 60 -17.10 -22.92 -5.12
N VAL A 61 -17.08 -21.66 -5.57
CA VAL A 61 -16.25 -21.23 -6.71
C VAL A 61 -14.77 -21.44 -6.42
N TRP A 62 -14.31 -21.07 -5.21
CA TRP A 62 -12.91 -21.30 -4.81
C TRP A 62 -12.56 -22.79 -4.85
N SER A 63 -13.43 -23.64 -4.30
CA SER A 63 -13.24 -25.10 -4.28
C SER A 63 -13.18 -25.69 -5.69
N ARG A 64 -14.10 -25.30 -6.58
CA ARG A 64 -14.10 -25.72 -8.00
C ARG A 64 -12.81 -25.35 -8.73
N GLN A 65 -12.14 -24.30 -8.29
CA GLN A 65 -10.89 -23.79 -8.86
C GLN A 65 -9.65 -24.32 -8.10
N GLY A 66 -9.83 -25.36 -7.28
CA GLY A 66 -8.74 -26.08 -6.63
C GLY A 66 -8.28 -25.50 -5.30
N ALA A 67 -8.98 -24.51 -4.75
CA ALA A 67 -8.71 -24.07 -3.39
C ALA A 67 -9.19 -25.11 -2.36
N ARG A 68 -8.49 -25.19 -1.23
CA ARG A 68 -8.79 -26.11 -0.12
C ARG A 68 -8.60 -25.42 1.21
N GLN A 69 -9.32 -25.87 2.23
CA GLN A 69 -9.07 -25.42 3.60
C GLN A 69 -7.85 -26.13 4.20
N ASP A 70 -7.03 -25.37 4.92
CA ASP A 70 -5.96 -25.93 5.74
C ASP A 70 -6.49 -26.44 7.10
N HIS A 71 -5.60 -26.95 7.93
CA HIS A 71 -5.91 -27.48 9.27
C HIS A 71 -6.45 -26.41 10.25
N HIS A 72 -6.33 -25.12 9.91
CA HIS A 72 -6.90 -24.02 10.68
C HIS A 72 -8.25 -23.53 10.11
N GLY A 73 -8.76 -24.18 9.07
CA GLY A 73 -10.00 -23.80 8.40
C GLY A 73 -9.85 -22.65 7.41
N ILE A 74 -8.62 -22.21 7.12
CA ILE A 74 -8.36 -21.12 6.17
C ILE A 74 -8.33 -21.66 4.75
N TRP A 75 -9.06 -21.02 3.85
CA TRP A 75 -8.99 -21.30 2.42
C TRP A 75 -7.63 -20.87 1.85
N ARG A 76 -6.95 -21.83 1.20
CA ARG A 76 -5.68 -21.70 0.52
C ARG A 76 -5.86 -22.07 -0.95
N SER A 77 -5.19 -21.35 -1.85
CA SER A 77 -5.11 -21.73 -3.26
C SER A 77 -4.30 -23.01 -3.46
N HIS A 78 -4.32 -23.57 -4.67
CA HIS A 78 -3.44 -24.67 -5.08
C HIS A 78 -1.93 -24.32 -5.02
N THR A 79 -1.59 -23.04 -4.85
CA THR A 79 -0.21 -22.53 -4.66
C THR A 79 0.09 -22.13 -3.21
N GLY A 80 -0.84 -22.36 -2.27
CA GLY A 80 -0.68 -22.04 -0.85
C GLY A 80 -0.99 -20.59 -0.47
N LYS A 81 -1.41 -19.74 -1.41
CA LYS A 81 -1.78 -18.34 -1.15
C LYS A 81 -3.12 -18.25 -0.41
N THR A 82 -3.29 -17.23 0.42
CA THR A 82 -4.56 -17.01 1.14
C THR A 82 -5.65 -16.62 0.16
N VAL A 83 -6.79 -17.30 0.21
CA VAL A 83 -7.95 -16.92 -0.60
C VAL A 83 -8.65 -15.72 0.03
N GLY A 84 -8.85 -14.66 -0.74
CA GLY A 84 -9.55 -13.45 -0.26
C GLY A 84 -10.97 -13.38 -0.84
N PRO A 85 -11.97 -12.90 -0.08
CA PRO A 85 -13.28 -12.59 -0.62
C PRO A 85 -13.22 -11.53 -1.72
N ALA A 86 -14.05 -11.66 -2.75
CA ALA A 86 -14.12 -10.73 -3.87
C ALA A 86 -14.35 -9.29 -3.42
N LYS A 87 -15.21 -9.07 -2.42
CA LYS A 87 -15.46 -7.74 -1.84
C LYS A 87 -14.19 -7.10 -1.28
N LEU A 88 -13.42 -7.86 -0.50
CA LEU A 88 -12.16 -7.39 0.08
C LEU A 88 -11.13 -7.10 -1.02
N LEU A 89 -10.98 -8.03 -1.95
CA LEU A 89 -9.96 -7.92 -2.99
C LEU A 89 -10.27 -6.81 -3.98
N ARG A 90 -11.54 -6.51 -4.26
CA ARG A 90 -11.92 -5.33 -5.05
C ARG A 90 -11.48 -4.03 -4.38
N SER A 91 -11.61 -3.92 -3.06
CA SER A 91 -11.11 -2.76 -2.31
C SER A 91 -9.59 -2.67 -2.38
N ILE A 92 -8.88 -3.77 -2.10
CA ILE A 92 -7.40 -3.80 -2.15
C ILE A 92 -6.89 -3.48 -3.56
N LEU A 93 -7.48 -4.07 -4.61
CA LEU A 93 -7.11 -3.80 -6.00
C LEU A 93 -7.32 -2.34 -6.36
N ARG A 94 -8.40 -1.72 -5.89
CA ARG A 94 -8.67 -0.29 -6.08
C ARG A 94 -7.61 0.55 -5.39
N GLU A 95 -7.34 0.30 -4.11
CA GLU A 95 -6.33 1.04 -3.35
C GLU A 95 -4.93 0.91 -3.97
N GLU A 96 -4.50 -0.30 -4.35
CA GLU A 96 -3.23 -0.51 -5.04
C GLU A 96 -3.19 0.16 -6.41
N HIS A 97 -4.30 0.19 -7.14
CA HIS A 97 -4.40 0.89 -8.42
C HIS A 97 -4.30 2.41 -8.24
N GLU A 98 -4.98 2.98 -7.25
CA GLU A 98 -5.00 4.43 -6.96
C GLU A 98 -3.63 4.99 -6.57
N LYS A 99 -2.72 4.18 -6.01
CA LYS A 99 -1.36 4.63 -5.63
C LYS A 99 -0.54 5.19 -6.79
N ALA A 100 -0.68 4.60 -7.98
CA ALA A 100 0.18 4.93 -9.12
C ALA A 100 -0.54 4.86 -10.47
N HIS A 101 -1.84 4.56 -10.49
CA HIS A 101 -2.62 4.29 -11.71
C HIS A 101 -1.94 3.25 -12.62
N GLY A 102 -1.24 2.30 -12.01
CA GLY A 102 -0.50 1.26 -12.72
C GLY A 102 -1.45 0.32 -13.47
N GLY A 103 -0.96 -0.26 -14.58
CA GLY A 103 -1.75 -1.20 -15.38
C GLY A 103 -2.22 -2.40 -14.56
N TRP A 104 -3.45 -2.86 -14.82
CA TRP A 104 -4.12 -3.94 -14.07
C TRP A 104 -3.26 -5.20 -13.86
N LYS A 105 -2.44 -5.62 -14.85
CA LYS A 105 -1.53 -6.76 -14.68
C LYS A 105 -0.48 -6.53 -13.59
N SER A 106 0.03 -5.31 -13.48
CA SER A 106 1.02 -4.94 -12.45
C SER A 106 0.37 -4.92 -11.07
N VAL A 107 -0.82 -4.30 -10.97
CA VAL A 107 -1.62 -4.26 -9.73
C VAL A 107 -1.97 -5.67 -9.26
N THR A 108 -2.45 -6.53 -10.18
CA THR A 108 -2.76 -7.93 -9.89
C THR A 108 -1.54 -8.65 -9.32
N LYS A 109 -0.37 -8.53 -9.97
CA LYS A 109 0.88 -9.14 -9.47
C LYS A 109 1.28 -8.65 -8.07
N SER A 110 0.98 -7.39 -7.73
CA SER A 110 1.24 -6.86 -6.39
C SER A 110 0.37 -7.55 -5.35
N VAL A 111 -0.95 -7.60 -5.60
CA VAL A 111 -1.94 -8.21 -4.69
C VAL A 111 -1.76 -9.72 -4.59
N GLU A 112 -1.40 -10.37 -5.69
CA GLU A 112 -1.14 -11.82 -5.77
C GLU A 112 0.02 -12.30 -4.89
N LYS A 113 0.86 -11.41 -4.35
CA LYS A 113 1.93 -11.80 -3.42
C LYS A 113 1.38 -12.36 -2.12
N ALA A 114 0.27 -11.79 -1.64
CA ALA A 114 -0.37 -12.19 -0.39
C ALA A 114 -1.69 -12.92 -0.61
N TRP A 115 -2.42 -12.57 -1.67
CA TRP A 115 -3.80 -13.00 -1.88
C TRP A 115 -3.98 -13.81 -3.16
N TRP A 116 -5.09 -14.53 -3.23
CA TRP A 116 -5.54 -15.22 -4.42
C TRP A 116 -7.06 -15.21 -4.51
N HIS A 117 -7.57 -15.15 -5.75
CA HIS A 117 -8.98 -15.36 -6.05
C HIS A 117 -9.12 -15.80 -7.52
N PRO A 118 -10.07 -16.69 -7.87
CA PRO A 118 -10.23 -17.18 -9.24
C PRO A 118 -10.41 -16.06 -10.28
N HIS A 119 -11.12 -15.01 -9.89
CA HIS A 119 -11.45 -13.87 -10.75
C HIS A 119 -10.54 -12.65 -10.52
N MET A 120 -9.35 -12.81 -9.94
CA MET A 120 -8.50 -11.68 -9.56
C MET A 120 -8.08 -10.81 -10.77
N LEU A 121 -7.75 -11.44 -11.90
CA LEU A 121 -7.41 -10.72 -13.14
C LEU A 121 -8.59 -9.92 -13.67
N ASP A 122 -9.80 -10.50 -13.67
CA ASP A 122 -11.02 -9.83 -14.13
C ASP A 122 -11.34 -8.63 -13.24
N MET A 123 -11.30 -8.81 -11.92
CA MET A 123 -11.53 -7.72 -10.96
C MET A 123 -10.52 -6.57 -11.12
N SER A 124 -9.25 -6.90 -11.38
CA SER A 124 -8.22 -5.88 -11.59
C SER A 124 -8.40 -5.14 -12.91
N ARG A 125 -8.79 -5.86 -13.97
CA ARG A 125 -9.11 -5.29 -15.27
C ARG A 125 -10.30 -4.33 -15.17
N GLU A 126 -11.39 -4.75 -14.54
CA GLU A 126 -12.57 -3.91 -14.26
C GLU A 126 -12.17 -2.64 -13.49
N THR A 127 -11.28 -2.77 -12.51
CA THR A 127 -10.77 -1.63 -11.72
C THR A 127 -10.10 -0.60 -12.63
N SER A 128 -9.16 -1.02 -13.49
CA SER A 128 -8.50 -0.09 -14.42
C SER A 128 -9.45 0.45 -15.51
N GLU A 129 -10.36 -0.36 -16.03
CA GLU A 129 -11.34 0.07 -17.04
C GLU A 129 -12.35 1.07 -16.48
N SER A 130 -12.65 1.02 -15.17
CA SER A 130 -13.52 1.97 -14.48
C SER A 130 -12.80 3.23 -13.98
N CYS A 131 -11.47 3.30 -14.05
CA CYS A 131 -10.70 4.42 -13.52
C CYS A 131 -10.73 5.64 -14.45
N GLU A 132 -11.34 6.73 -14.00
CA GLU A 132 -11.44 7.98 -14.78
C GLU A 132 -10.07 8.62 -15.06
N VAL A 133 -9.13 8.57 -14.11
CA VAL A 133 -7.77 9.09 -14.31
C VAL A 133 -7.07 8.31 -15.42
N CYS A 134 -7.13 6.97 -15.38
CA CYS A 134 -6.56 6.16 -16.45
C CYS A 134 -7.25 6.41 -17.79
N LYS A 135 -8.58 6.58 -17.84
CA LYS A 135 -9.27 6.94 -19.09
C LYS A 135 -8.83 8.28 -19.66
N GLN A 136 -8.50 9.26 -18.81
CA GLN A 136 -8.08 10.59 -19.23
C GLN A 136 -6.64 10.63 -19.74
N TYR A 137 -5.73 9.89 -19.10
CA TYR A 137 -4.28 10.00 -19.37
C TYR A 137 -3.68 8.80 -20.11
N ASN A 138 -4.39 7.68 -20.20
CA ASN A 138 -3.96 6.51 -20.96
C ASN A 138 -4.60 6.54 -22.33
N ASN A 139 -4.11 7.46 -23.17
CA ASN A 139 -4.51 7.61 -24.56
C ASN A 139 -4.16 6.29 -25.28
N LYS A 140 -5.16 5.58 -25.80
CA LYS A 140 -4.95 4.41 -26.66
C LYS A 140 -4.40 4.83 -28.02
#